data_AF-A0A9W7ATE4-F1
#
_entry.id   AF-A0A9W7ATE4-F1
#
_cell.length_a   1.000
_cell.length_b   1.000
_cell.length_c   1.000
_cell.angle_alpha   90.00
_cell.angle_beta   90.00
_cell.angle_gamma   90.00
#
_symmetry.space_group_name_H-M   'P 1'
#
loop_
_entity.id
_entity.type
_entity.pdbx_description
1 polymer ?
#
loop_
_entity_poly.entity_id
_entity_poly.type
_entity_poly.pdbx_seq_one_letter_code
_entity_poly.pdbx_strand_id
1 'polypeptide(L)'
;MTLTEKFLKPIRSHPYLLILGYFLVFLGCLSYPTTHFTSNTDSSFVAPTDSLSGTAQDVYEGIYGEAGKSIIVTVQVGEGEDVRVSEAASTFSLNLASWSQNHTESCPTISMAMSYYALAAEGLTSLGENYVSKDGTTTFTYITYTCPITNTYVSDLREYVNSNTNCPSPLTCGSTGIELFQIDILEGVESDLSRMDTTILPLALLTLAVVLGSLPIMIIPIINIMVTVTFSFGIMYPVTLLMQVVSFTPSVMMSLIIAMSIDYSLFLLSRVQDEIASGSSTNESISNMIEHAGHTIIASGSTLCVCFTGMLFFPMDMLRSVGVGATVSILVALFVNLTLTPAILYTPVGERLLRPIKCCSRLCCAEEGTTRGVGTLVQKEIEKEKVRERIRG
;
A
#
# COMPACT_ATOMS: atom_id res chain seq x y z
N MET A 1 -29.47 -29.91 10.03
CA MET A 1 -28.09 -29.42 10.12
C MET A 1 -27.98 -28.19 9.23
N THR A 2 -28.02 -27.01 9.84
CA THR A 2 -27.89 -25.72 9.14
C THR A 2 -26.50 -25.61 8.50
N LEU A 3 -26.33 -24.77 7.47
CA LEU A 3 -25.03 -24.56 6.82
C LEU A 3 -23.93 -24.18 7.84
N THR A 4 -24.33 -23.41 8.85
CA THR A 4 -23.52 -22.99 10.00
C THR A 4 -22.98 -24.18 10.79
N GLU A 5 -23.82 -25.18 11.12
CA GLU A 5 -23.36 -26.39 11.83
C GLU A 5 -22.36 -27.22 11.01
N LYS A 6 -22.51 -27.29 9.69
CA LYS A 6 -21.56 -28.00 8.82
C LYS A 6 -20.21 -27.31 8.77
N PHE A 7 -20.21 -25.97 8.74
CA PHE A 7 -18.99 -25.15 8.77
C PHE A 7 -18.29 -25.19 10.14
N LEU A 8 -19.07 -25.18 11.22
CA LEU A 8 -18.56 -25.20 12.61
C LEU A 8 -17.97 -26.54 13.03
N LYS A 9 -18.51 -27.66 12.55
CA LYS A 9 -18.09 -29.01 12.96
C LYS A 9 -16.58 -29.27 12.83
N PRO A 10 -15.91 -28.99 11.70
CA PRO A 10 -14.46 -29.17 11.59
C PRO A 10 -13.68 -28.22 12.53
N ILE A 11 -14.10 -26.96 12.64
CA ILE A 11 -13.45 -25.94 13.49
C ILE A 11 -13.49 -26.34 14.97
N ARG A 12 -14.64 -26.83 15.43
CA ARG A 12 -14.85 -27.25 16.82
C ARG A 12 -14.16 -28.57 17.15
N SER A 13 -14.16 -29.53 16.22
CA SER A 13 -13.64 -30.88 16.49
C SER A 13 -12.11 -30.98 16.44
N HIS A 14 -11.45 -30.19 15.58
CA HIS A 14 -9.99 -30.27 15.39
C HIS A 14 -9.32 -28.88 15.31
N PRO A 15 -9.48 -28.00 16.32
CA PRO A 15 -8.95 -26.64 16.28
C PRO A 15 -7.42 -26.59 16.13
N TYR A 16 -6.69 -27.49 16.81
CA TYR A 16 -5.22 -27.55 16.72
C TYR A 16 -4.72 -27.97 15.34
N LEU A 17 -5.46 -28.82 14.63
CA LEU A 17 -5.08 -29.27 13.30
C LEU A 17 -5.24 -28.15 12.27
N LEU A 18 -6.28 -27.31 12.43
CA LEU A 18 -6.44 -26.10 11.63
C LEU A 18 -5.35 -25.08 11.92
N ILE A 19 -5.04 -24.80 13.19
CA ILE A 19 -3.97 -23.87 13.58
C ILE A 19 -2.62 -24.38 13.06
N LEU A 20 -2.34 -25.69 13.18
CA LEU A 20 -1.15 -26.31 12.62
C LEU A 20 -1.12 -26.19 11.09
N GLY A 21 -2.25 -26.39 10.42
CA GLY A 21 -2.37 -26.19 8.97
C GLY A 21 -2.01 -24.76 8.57
N TYR A 22 -2.57 -23.77 9.25
CA TYR A 22 -2.22 -22.36 9.06
C TYR A 22 -0.74 -22.11 9.31
N PHE A 23 -0.17 -22.67 10.38
CA PHE A 23 1.25 -22.50 10.71
C PHE A 23 2.18 -23.13 9.67
N LEU A 24 1.86 -24.32 9.17
CA LEU A 24 2.61 -25.00 8.11
C LEU A 24 2.56 -24.23 6.79
N VAL A 25 1.37 -23.75 6.40
CA VAL A 25 1.23 -22.93 5.19
C VAL A 25 1.91 -21.58 5.37
N PHE A 26 1.79 -20.96 6.54
CA PHE A 26 2.49 -19.71 6.89
C PHE A 26 4.00 -19.88 6.72
N LEU A 27 4.61 -20.92 7.31
CA LEU A 27 6.02 -21.25 7.12
C LEU A 27 6.39 -21.51 5.65
N GLY A 28 5.55 -22.24 4.91
CA GLY A 28 5.75 -22.52 3.49
C GLY A 28 5.70 -21.25 2.63
N CYS A 29 4.69 -20.41 2.82
CA CYS A 29 4.50 -19.15 2.08
C CYS A 29 5.53 -18.07 2.49
N LEU A 30 6.04 -18.11 3.72
CA LEU A 30 7.15 -17.25 4.18
C LEU A 30 8.48 -17.55 3.51
N SER A 31 8.64 -18.72 2.90
CA SER A 31 9.95 -19.16 2.38
C SER A 31 10.36 -18.46 1.08
N TYR A 32 9.44 -18.22 0.14
CA TYR A 32 9.79 -17.69 -1.19
C TYR A 32 8.70 -16.83 -1.85
N PRO A 33 7.42 -17.25 -1.97
CA PRO A 33 6.44 -16.50 -2.77
C PRO A 33 6.15 -15.10 -2.20
N THR A 34 5.96 -15.01 -0.88
CA THR A 34 5.61 -13.76 -0.20
C THR A 34 6.73 -12.73 -0.29
N THR A 35 7.99 -13.16 -0.18
CA THR A 35 9.17 -12.28 -0.19
C THR A 35 9.54 -11.81 -1.59
N HIS A 36 9.22 -12.61 -2.62
CA HIS A 36 9.50 -12.28 -4.02
C HIS A 36 8.33 -11.61 -4.77
N PHE A 37 7.16 -11.49 -4.14
CA PHE A 37 6.03 -10.81 -4.75
C PHE A 37 6.35 -9.36 -5.11
N THR A 38 6.89 -8.59 -4.17
CA THR A 38 7.21 -7.17 -4.38
C THR A 38 8.30 -6.97 -5.44
N SER A 39 9.28 -7.88 -5.52
CA SER A 39 10.35 -7.81 -6.52
C SER A 39 9.89 -8.08 -7.95
N ASN A 40 8.73 -8.72 -8.14
CA ASN A 40 8.15 -9.00 -9.47
C ASN A 40 7.09 -7.96 -9.89
N THR A 41 7.04 -6.81 -9.21
CA THR A 41 6.15 -5.72 -9.59
C THR A 41 6.86 -4.73 -10.52
N ASP A 42 6.08 -4.06 -11.36
CA ASP A 42 6.58 -3.08 -12.33
C ASP A 42 5.95 -1.70 -12.07
N SER A 43 6.69 -0.63 -12.35
CA SER A 43 6.21 0.75 -12.27
C SER A 43 5.78 1.31 -13.62
N SER A 44 5.95 0.55 -14.71
CA SER A 44 5.61 1.01 -16.06
C SER A 44 4.09 1.15 -16.28
N PHE A 45 3.68 2.31 -16.76
CA PHE A 45 2.32 2.52 -17.25
C PHE A 45 2.24 2.09 -18.71
N VAL A 46 1.39 1.12 -19.01
CA VAL A 46 1.09 0.66 -20.37
C VAL A 46 -0.29 1.16 -20.78
N ALA A 47 -0.35 1.93 -21.86
CA ALA A 47 -1.63 2.40 -22.41
C ALA A 47 -2.45 1.22 -22.97
N PRO A 48 -3.79 1.29 -22.99
CA PRO A 48 -4.61 0.23 -23.57
C PRO A 48 -4.28 0.02 -25.04
N THR A 49 -3.88 -1.20 -25.40
CA THR A 49 -3.49 -1.58 -26.76
C THR A 49 -4.64 -1.45 -27.76
N ASP A 50 -5.88 -1.58 -27.30
CA ASP A 50 -7.09 -1.49 -28.13
C ASP A 50 -7.53 -0.03 -28.41
N SER A 51 -6.81 0.95 -27.88
CA SER A 51 -7.13 2.37 -28.10
C SER A 51 -6.48 2.88 -29.40
N LEU A 52 -7.17 3.79 -30.12
CA LEU A 52 -6.61 4.43 -31.32
C LEU A 52 -5.27 5.12 -31.04
N SER A 53 -5.11 5.71 -29.86
CA SER A 53 -3.86 6.31 -29.40
C SER A 53 -2.77 5.27 -29.14
N GLY A 54 -3.12 4.12 -28.56
CA GLY A 54 -2.18 3.02 -28.34
C GLY A 54 -1.69 2.44 -29.66
N THR A 55 -2.59 2.14 -30.58
CA THR A 55 -2.20 1.68 -31.94
C THR A 55 -1.38 2.72 -32.69
N ALA A 56 -1.70 4.01 -32.57
CA ALA A 56 -0.90 5.07 -33.19
C ALA A 56 0.52 5.13 -32.61
N GLN A 57 0.67 4.94 -31.30
CA GLN A 57 1.96 4.84 -30.64
C GLN A 57 2.73 3.60 -31.11
N ASP A 58 2.10 2.42 -31.15
CA ASP A 58 2.73 1.18 -31.61
C ASP A 58 3.23 1.29 -33.06
N VAL A 59 2.44 1.92 -33.94
CA VAL A 59 2.84 2.16 -35.34
C VAL A 59 3.99 3.17 -35.41
N TYR A 60 3.94 4.23 -34.61
CA TYR A 60 5.01 5.22 -34.54
C TYR A 60 6.33 4.58 -34.08
N GLU A 61 6.29 3.81 -32.99
CA GLU A 61 7.45 3.12 -32.43
C GLU A 61 7.95 2.00 -33.33
N GLY A 62 7.06 1.32 -34.07
CA GLY A 62 7.45 0.33 -35.08
C GLY A 62 8.20 0.93 -36.28
N ILE A 63 7.93 2.19 -36.64
CA ILE A 63 8.58 2.89 -37.77
C ILE A 63 9.85 3.62 -37.33
N TYR A 64 9.77 4.36 -36.22
CA TYR A 64 10.82 5.28 -35.77
C TYR A 64 11.66 4.74 -34.62
N GLY A 65 11.30 3.58 -34.05
CA GLY A 65 11.82 3.08 -32.78
C GLY A 65 11.09 3.70 -31.58
N GLU A 66 11.27 3.12 -30.39
CA GLU A 66 10.76 3.72 -29.16
C GLU A 66 11.25 5.16 -29.04
N ALA A 67 10.35 6.09 -28.75
CA ALA A 67 10.73 7.45 -28.45
C ALA A 67 11.68 7.44 -27.26
N GLY A 68 12.90 7.95 -27.45
CA GLY A 68 13.88 8.03 -26.38
C GLY A 68 13.29 8.80 -25.20
N LYS A 69 13.18 8.12 -24.06
CA LYS A 69 12.79 8.71 -22.79
C LYS A 69 13.91 9.63 -22.31
N SER A 70 13.59 10.63 -21.48
CA SER A 70 14.56 11.68 -21.18
C SER A 70 14.59 12.16 -19.73
N ILE A 71 15.79 12.27 -19.21
CA ILE A 71 16.09 12.97 -17.97
C ILE A 71 16.74 14.31 -18.32
N ILE A 72 16.35 15.35 -17.59
CA ILE A 72 16.89 16.68 -17.71
C ILE A 72 17.67 16.97 -16.43
N VAL A 73 18.97 17.27 -16.56
CA VAL A 73 19.80 17.73 -15.45
C VAL A 73 20.14 19.19 -15.65
N THR A 74 19.79 20.04 -14.69
CA THR A 74 20.01 21.48 -14.75
C THR A 74 21.24 21.86 -13.95
N VAL A 75 22.00 22.82 -14.45
CA VAL A 75 23.16 23.42 -13.78
C VAL A 75 23.01 24.93 -13.84
N GLN A 76 23.05 25.57 -12.69
CA GLN A 76 23.01 27.01 -12.55
C GLN A 76 24.32 27.50 -11.92
N VAL A 77 24.92 28.54 -12.50
CA VAL A 77 26.11 29.21 -11.96
C VAL A 77 25.75 30.30 -10.95
N GLY A 78 26.72 30.74 -10.16
CA GLY A 78 26.52 31.79 -9.17
C GLY A 78 26.10 33.13 -9.78
N GLU A 79 25.55 34.03 -8.96
CA GLU A 79 25.12 35.35 -9.42
C GLU A 79 26.26 36.11 -10.14
N GLY A 80 25.99 36.54 -11.39
CA GLY A 80 26.93 37.31 -12.20
C GLY A 80 27.89 36.49 -13.07
N GLU A 81 27.82 35.15 -13.02
CA GLU A 81 28.58 34.26 -13.91
C GLU A 81 27.74 33.84 -15.14
N ASP A 82 28.41 33.57 -16.26
CA ASP A 82 27.81 33.02 -17.47
C ASP A 82 28.27 31.56 -17.66
N VAL A 83 27.31 30.66 -17.84
CA VAL A 83 27.54 29.23 -18.03
C VAL A 83 28.44 28.96 -19.25
N ARG A 84 28.37 29.79 -20.30
CA ARG A 84 29.18 29.62 -21.52
C ARG A 84 30.69 29.67 -21.25
N VAL A 85 31.11 30.34 -20.17
CA VAL A 85 32.51 30.57 -19.81
C VAL A 85 32.92 29.82 -18.54
N SER A 86 31.95 29.29 -17.79
CA SER A 86 32.21 28.59 -16.53
C SER A 86 32.86 27.21 -16.76
N GLU A 87 34.13 27.07 -16.34
CA GLU A 87 34.87 25.82 -16.40
C GLU A 87 34.24 24.75 -15.49
N ALA A 88 33.71 25.15 -14.33
CA ALA A 88 33.06 24.26 -13.38
C ALA A 88 31.79 23.64 -13.97
N ALA A 89 30.93 24.45 -14.59
CA ALA A 89 29.71 23.95 -15.25
C ALA A 89 30.02 23.08 -16.49
N SER A 90 31.09 23.40 -17.22
CA SER A 90 31.57 22.57 -18.33
C SER A 90 32.07 21.20 -17.86
N THR A 91 32.86 21.18 -16.79
CA THR A 91 33.44 19.97 -16.22
C THR A 91 32.33 19.06 -15.69
N PHE A 92 31.36 19.62 -14.96
CA PHE A 92 30.20 18.87 -14.49
C PHE A 92 29.42 18.25 -15.64
N SER A 93 29.06 19.04 -16.67
CA SER A 93 28.23 18.54 -17.77
C SER A 93 28.91 17.44 -18.59
N LEU A 94 30.22 17.56 -18.82
CA LEU A 94 31.02 16.54 -19.52
C LEU A 94 31.25 15.28 -18.65
N ASN A 95 31.46 15.46 -17.35
CA ASN A 95 31.58 14.34 -16.41
C ASN A 95 30.23 13.62 -16.24
N LEU A 96 29.11 14.33 -16.25
CA LEU A 96 27.77 13.75 -16.21
C LEU A 96 27.51 12.93 -17.47
N ALA A 97 27.89 13.44 -18.64
CA ALA A 97 27.78 12.70 -19.89
C ALA A 97 28.59 11.39 -19.85
N SER A 98 29.84 11.43 -19.39
CA SER A 98 30.67 10.23 -19.27
C SER A 98 30.20 9.27 -18.17
N TRP A 99 29.74 9.79 -17.03
CA TRP A 99 29.14 9.00 -15.96
C TRP A 99 27.90 8.26 -16.47
N SER A 100 27.01 8.96 -17.18
CA SER A 100 25.80 8.35 -17.74
C SER A 100 26.14 7.20 -18.69
N GLN A 101 27.15 7.34 -19.55
CA GLN A 101 27.56 6.28 -20.48
C GLN A 101 28.21 5.07 -19.80
N ASN A 102 28.87 5.25 -18.65
CA ASN A 102 29.54 4.18 -17.93
C ASN A 102 28.64 3.47 -16.91
N HIS A 103 27.62 4.15 -16.36
CA HIS A 103 26.64 3.56 -15.44
C HIS A 103 25.51 2.83 -16.19
N THR A 104 25.88 1.76 -16.90
CA THR A 104 24.97 0.96 -17.73
C THR A 104 24.45 -0.30 -17.04
N GLU A 105 24.88 -0.61 -15.81
CA GLU A 105 24.50 -1.86 -15.11
C GLU A 105 22.99 -2.01 -14.90
N SER A 106 22.25 -0.90 -14.81
CA SER A 106 20.78 -0.89 -14.72
C SER A 106 20.08 -0.59 -16.06
N CYS A 107 20.80 -0.09 -17.06
CA CYS A 107 20.26 0.27 -18.37
C CYS A 107 21.37 0.23 -19.43
N PRO A 108 21.49 -0.85 -20.23
CA PRO A 108 22.57 -1.01 -21.20
C PRO A 108 22.41 -0.15 -22.46
N THR A 109 21.35 0.67 -22.57
CA THR A 109 21.02 1.43 -23.78
C THR A 109 20.77 2.91 -23.46
N ILE A 110 21.78 3.57 -22.91
CA ILE A 110 21.83 5.02 -22.84
C ILE A 110 22.26 5.52 -24.22
N SER A 111 21.35 6.23 -24.90
CA SER A 111 21.55 6.63 -26.29
C SER A 111 22.48 7.84 -26.41
N MET A 112 22.30 8.87 -25.57
CA MET A 112 23.06 10.12 -25.71
C MET A 112 22.84 11.07 -24.52
N ALA A 113 23.87 11.81 -24.12
CA ALA A 113 23.75 12.96 -23.22
C ALA A 113 24.10 14.24 -24.00
N MET A 114 23.09 15.06 -24.26
CA MET A 114 23.22 16.30 -25.04
C MET A 114 23.27 17.51 -24.10
N SER A 115 24.28 18.36 -24.26
CA SER A 115 24.43 19.61 -23.50
C SER A 115 24.98 20.72 -24.39
N TYR A 116 24.94 21.97 -23.91
CA TYR A 116 25.62 23.09 -24.58
C TYR A 116 27.08 22.75 -24.90
N TYR A 117 27.82 22.18 -23.94
CA TYR A 117 29.25 21.88 -24.09
C TYR A 117 29.52 20.73 -25.06
N ALA A 118 28.67 19.69 -25.06
CA ALA A 118 28.78 18.59 -26.02
C ALA A 118 28.59 19.10 -27.46
N LEU A 119 27.57 19.93 -27.69
CA LEU A 119 27.31 20.54 -29.00
C LEU A 119 28.40 21.55 -29.40
N ALA A 120 28.91 22.34 -28.45
CA ALA A 120 29.99 23.27 -28.70
C ALA A 120 31.29 22.54 -29.10
N ALA A 121 31.58 21.38 -28.50
CA ALA A 121 32.74 20.56 -28.85
C ALA A 121 32.67 20.01 -30.30
N GLU A 122 31.47 19.78 -30.83
CA GLU A 122 31.24 19.38 -32.23
C GLU A 122 31.17 20.57 -33.20
N GLY A 123 31.35 21.81 -32.72
CA GLY A 123 31.23 23.02 -33.52
C GLY A 123 29.79 23.46 -33.82
N LEU A 124 28.80 22.87 -33.15
CA LEU A 124 27.36 23.14 -33.28
C LEU A 124 26.86 24.15 -32.24
N THR A 125 27.62 25.23 -31.98
CA THR A 125 27.32 26.23 -30.95
C THR A 125 25.94 26.89 -31.10
N SER A 126 25.49 27.13 -32.33
CA SER A 126 24.16 27.70 -32.61
C SER A 126 23.00 26.81 -32.11
N LEU A 127 23.17 25.49 -32.12
CA LEU A 127 22.20 24.56 -31.53
C LEU A 127 22.36 24.49 -30.02
N GLY A 128 23.60 24.57 -29.52
CA GLY A 128 23.93 24.61 -28.10
C GLY A 128 23.28 25.78 -27.37
N GLU A 129 23.16 26.95 -28.01
CA GLU A 129 22.50 28.13 -27.41
C GLU A 129 21.04 27.88 -26.99
N ASN A 130 20.35 26.88 -27.57
CA ASN A 130 19.00 26.49 -27.14
C ASN A 130 18.98 25.77 -25.78
N TYR A 131 20.14 25.31 -25.29
CA TYR A 131 20.29 24.63 -24.00
C TYR A 131 20.64 25.59 -22.86
N VAL A 132 20.86 26.87 -23.17
CA VAL A 132 21.24 27.90 -22.21
C VAL A 132 20.07 28.86 -22.01
N SER A 133 19.82 29.26 -20.77
CA SER A 133 18.81 30.27 -20.43
C SER A 133 19.16 31.62 -21.05
N LYS A 134 18.14 32.46 -21.26
CA LYS A 134 18.31 33.78 -21.90
C LYS A 134 19.21 34.73 -21.10
N ASP A 135 19.27 34.54 -19.78
CA ASP A 135 20.16 35.27 -18.86
C ASP A 135 21.58 34.72 -18.82
N GLY A 136 21.85 33.57 -19.47
CA GLY A 136 23.16 32.92 -19.48
C GLY A 136 23.53 32.22 -18.18
N THR A 137 22.65 32.20 -17.16
CA THR A 137 23.00 31.69 -15.82
C THR A 137 22.71 30.21 -15.63
N THR A 138 21.90 29.61 -16.50
CA THR A 138 21.45 28.22 -16.36
C THR A 138 21.61 27.47 -17.68
N THR A 139 22.13 26.24 -17.63
CA THR A 139 22.09 25.29 -18.74
C THR A 139 21.41 24.00 -18.28
N PHE A 140 20.94 23.21 -19.24
CA PHE A 140 20.52 21.84 -18.95
C PHE A 140 21.24 20.83 -19.85
N THR A 141 21.33 19.59 -19.36
CA THR A 141 21.81 18.41 -20.07
C THR A 141 20.64 17.46 -20.23
N TYR A 142 20.41 17.01 -21.46
CA TYR A 142 19.35 16.09 -21.84
C TYR A 142 19.92 14.68 -22.02
N ILE A 143 19.59 13.78 -21.10
CA ILE A 143 20.05 12.39 -21.11
C ILE A 143 18.93 11.54 -21.70
N THR A 144 19.17 10.94 -22.86
CA THR A 144 18.21 10.11 -23.59
C THR A 144 18.55 8.63 -23.41
N TYR A 145 17.54 7.81 -23.13
CA TYR A 145 17.65 6.37 -22.92
C TYR A 145 16.45 5.65 -23.54
N THR A 146 16.61 4.37 -23.86
CA THR A 146 15.57 3.55 -24.48
C THR A 146 15.16 2.36 -23.60
N CYS A 147 15.45 2.44 -22.30
CA CYS A 147 15.13 1.40 -21.32
C CYS A 147 14.12 1.93 -20.29
N PRO A 148 13.45 1.04 -19.53
CA PRO A 148 12.80 1.42 -18.29
C PRO A 148 13.88 1.82 -17.27
N ILE A 149 13.78 3.03 -16.70
CA ILE A 149 14.64 3.43 -15.59
C ILE A 149 14.20 2.72 -14.32
N THR A 150 15.15 2.15 -13.58
CA THR A 150 14.94 1.59 -12.25
C THR A 150 15.09 2.67 -11.16
N ASN A 151 14.46 2.45 -10.00
CA ASN A 151 14.64 3.34 -8.84
C ASN A 151 16.13 3.45 -8.43
N THR A 152 16.92 2.40 -8.64
CA THR A 152 18.37 2.40 -8.38
C THR A 152 19.13 3.41 -9.24
N TYR A 153 18.82 3.47 -10.54
CA TYR A 153 19.47 4.44 -11.42
C TYR A 153 19.09 5.87 -11.04
N VAL A 154 17.83 6.10 -10.66
CA VAL A 154 17.39 7.41 -10.14
C VAL A 154 18.12 7.79 -8.87
N SER A 155 18.28 6.86 -7.91
CA SER A 155 19.03 7.14 -6.69
C SER A 155 20.49 7.47 -6.97
N ASP A 156 21.14 6.71 -7.86
CA ASP A 156 22.54 6.92 -8.22
C ASP A 156 22.74 8.26 -8.94
N LEU A 157 21.83 8.63 -9.85
CA LEU A 157 21.84 9.93 -10.50
C LEU A 157 21.66 11.07 -9.48
N ARG A 158 20.73 10.92 -8.53
CA ARG A 158 20.49 11.94 -7.49
C ARG A 158 21.71 12.09 -6.59
N GLU A 159 22.34 10.99 -6.21
CA GLU A 159 23.59 11.02 -5.45
C GLU A 159 24.69 11.73 -6.24
N TYR A 160 24.83 11.40 -7.54
CA TYR A 160 25.79 12.06 -8.41
C TYR A 160 25.56 13.58 -8.49
N VAL A 161 24.33 14.01 -8.78
CA VAL A 161 23.95 15.42 -9.00
C VAL A 161 24.02 16.24 -7.70
N ASN A 162 23.62 15.66 -6.56
CA ASN A 162 23.59 16.34 -5.27
C ASN A 162 24.92 16.27 -4.51
N SER A 163 25.88 15.45 -4.96
CA SER A 163 27.17 15.37 -4.30
C SER A 163 27.95 16.68 -4.42
N ASN A 164 28.43 17.20 -3.29
CA ASN A 164 29.21 18.44 -3.23
C ASN A 164 30.57 18.31 -3.95
N THR A 165 31.00 17.07 -4.24
CA THR A 165 32.20 16.77 -5.05
C THR A 165 31.95 17.06 -6.53
N ASN A 166 30.79 16.70 -7.06
CA ASN A 166 30.47 16.87 -8.48
C ASN A 166 29.83 18.23 -8.73
N CYS A 167 28.94 18.69 -7.85
CA CYS A 167 28.32 20.01 -7.91
C CYS A 167 28.81 20.90 -6.75
N PRO A 168 30.01 21.49 -6.84
CA PRO A 168 30.53 22.39 -5.82
C PRO A 168 29.86 23.76 -5.86
N SER A 169 29.61 24.34 -4.68
CA SER A 169 29.21 25.77 -4.56
C SER A 169 30.21 26.69 -5.27
N PRO A 170 29.78 27.69 -6.06
CA PRO A 170 28.44 28.28 -6.13
C PRO A 170 27.48 27.63 -7.15
N LEU A 171 27.83 26.48 -7.74
CA LEU A 171 26.92 25.78 -8.65
C LEU A 171 25.70 25.26 -7.90
N THR A 172 24.53 25.40 -8.52
CA THR A 172 23.30 24.75 -8.09
C THR A 172 22.88 23.76 -9.16
N CYS A 173 22.90 22.47 -8.83
CA CYS A 173 22.51 21.40 -9.75
C CYS A 173 21.18 20.78 -9.34
N GLY A 174 20.42 20.31 -10.32
CA GLY A 174 19.13 19.67 -10.09
C GLY A 174 18.82 18.64 -11.18
N SER A 175 17.92 17.72 -10.89
CA SER A 175 17.43 16.75 -11.88
C SER A 175 15.91 16.83 -11.98
N THR A 176 15.39 16.68 -13.18
CA THR A 176 13.96 16.71 -13.50
C THR A 176 13.69 15.92 -14.78
N GLY A 177 12.43 15.73 -15.15
CA GLY A 177 12.00 14.86 -16.24
C GLY A 177 10.69 14.18 -15.89
N ILE A 178 9.95 13.72 -16.89
CA ILE A 178 8.65 13.07 -16.68
C ILE A 178 8.82 11.78 -15.88
N GLU A 179 9.88 11.04 -16.15
CA GLU A 179 10.16 9.74 -15.54
C GLU A 179 10.61 9.89 -14.09
N LEU A 180 11.50 10.85 -13.80
CA LEU A 180 11.87 11.20 -12.43
C LEU A 180 10.65 11.64 -11.62
N PHE A 181 9.79 12.48 -12.22
CA PHE A 181 8.56 12.92 -11.59
C PHE A 181 7.58 11.77 -11.31
N GLN A 182 7.43 10.82 -12.24
CA GLN A 182 6.59 9.64 -12.04
C GLN A 182 7.12 8.75 -10.91
N ILE A 183 8.43 8.52 -10.86
CA ILE A 183 9.07 7.75 -9.79
C ILE A 183 8.90 8.48 -8.45
N ASP A 184 9.07 9.81 -8.41
CA ASP A 184 8.82 10.62 -7.20
C ASP A 184 7.38 10.51 -6.68
N ILE A 185 6.40 10.51 -7.58
CA ILE A 185 5.00 10.30 -7.19
C ILE A 185 4.82 8.92 -6.58
N LEU A 186 5.35 7.87 -7.23
CA LEU A 186 5.20 6.50 -6.76
C LEU A 186 5.90 6.28 -5.41
N GLU A 187 7.15 6.73 -5.27
CA GLU A 187 7.91 6.67 -4.01
C GLU A 187 7.23 7.50 -2.91
N GLY A 188 6.71 8.69 -3.24
CA GLY A 188 5.98 9.53 -2.30
C GLY A 188 4.71 8.85 -1.78
N VAL A 189 3.91 8.29 -2.68
CA VAL A 189 2.69 7.55 -2.33
C VAL A 189 3.00 6.30 -1.51
N GLU A 190 4.04 5.54 -1.87
CA GLU A 190 4.46 4.36 -1.11
C GLU A 190 4.96 4.75 0.28
N SER A 191 5.77 5.81 0.39
CA SER A 191 6.26 6.34 1.66
C SER A 191 5.11 6.79 2.55
N ASP A 192 4.12 7.48 1.98
CA ASP A 192 2.96 7.96 2.73
C ASP A 192 2.05 6.80 3.17
N LEU A 193 1.83 5.79 2.34
CA LEU A 193 1.11 4.58 2.74
C LEU A 193 1.85 3.82 3.84
N SER A 194 3.17 3.69 3.74
CA SER A 194 4.00 3.05 4.77
C SER A 194 3.97 3.83 6.09
N ARG A 195 4.07 5.15 6.05
CA ARG A 195 3.92 6.04 7.22
C ARG A 195 2.51 5.94 7.79
N MET A 196 1.49 5.87 6.95
CA MET A 196 0.11 5.69 7.35
C MET A 196 -0.06 4.35 8.08
N ASP A 197 0.37 3.23 7.49
CA ASP A 197 0.23 1.91 8.11
C ASP A 197 1.02 1.82 9.43
N THR A 198 2.26 2.35 9.49
CA THR A 198 3.09 2.32 10.72
C THR A 198 2.54 3.18 11.85
N THR A 199 1.81 4.26 11.55
CA THR A 199 1.20 5.14 12.55
C THR A 199 -0.22 4.72 12.91
N ILE A 200 -1.02 4.31 11.93
CA ILE A 200 -2.41 3.89 12.12
C ILE A 200 -2.48 2.51 12.76
N LEU A 201 -1.61 1.55 12.43
CA LEU A 201 -1.70 0.20 12.99
C LEU A 201 -1.64 0.19 14.53
N PRO A 202 -0.68 0.87 15.22
CA PRO A 202 -0.69 0.96 16.68
C PRO A 202 -1.94 1.68 17.23
N LEU A 203 -2.40 2.73 16.56
CA LEU A 203 -3.57 3.50 16.98
C LEU A 203 -4.86 2.68 16.83
N ALA A 204 -5.00 1.94 15.74
CA ALA A 204 -6.12 1.04 15.47
C ALA A 204 -6.12 -0.15 16.44
N LEU A 205 -4.95 -0.72 16.74
CA LEU A 205 -4.84 -1.75 17.79
C LEU A 205 -5.15 -1.19 19.18
N LEU A 206 -4.75 0.04 19.49
CA LEU A 206 -5.08 0.70 20.75
C LEU A 206 -6.59 0.95 20.88
N THR A 207 -7.22 1.49 19.84
CA THR A 207 -8.67 1.71 19.82
C THR A 207 -9.44 0.41 19.94
N LEU A 208 -9.02 -0.64 19.21
CA LEU A 208 -9.58 -1.98 19.35
C LEU A 208 -9.41 -2.54 20.77
N ALA A 209 -8.25 -2.35 21.41
CA ALA A 209 -8.00 -2.78 22.79
C ALA A 209 -8.90 -2.05 23.80
N VAL A 210 -9.15 -0.76 23.58
CA VAL A 210 -10.07 0.05 24.40
C VAL A 210 -11.50 -0.44 24.24
N VAL A 211 -11.95 -0.70 23.00
CA VAL A 211 -13.31 -1.18 22.73
C VAL A 211 -13.55 -2.58 23.30
N LEU A 212 -12.60 -3.50 23.16
CA LEU A 212 -12.70 -4.86 23.70
C LEU A 212 -12.42 -4.94 25.21
N GLY A 213 -11.92 -3.87 25.83
CA GLY A 213 -11.61 -3.81 27.27
C GLY A 213 -10.60 -4.86 27.76
N SER A 214 -9.82 -5.49 26.86
CA SER A 214 -8.95 -6.61 27.18
C SER A 214 -7.73 -6.66 26.26
N LEU A 215 -6.54 -6.38 26.80
CA LEU A 215 -5.27 -6.44 26.07
C LEU A 215 -4.90 -7.85 25.57
N PRO A 216 -5.09 -8.95 26.33
CA PRO A 216 -4.75 -10.29 25.84
C PRO A 216 -5.49 -10.69 24.55
N ILE A 217 -6.74 -10.27 24.40
CA ILE A 217 -7.57 -10.60 23.23
C ILE A 217 -6.96 -10.05 21.94
N MET A 218 -6.18 -8.97 22.02
CA MET A 218 -5.50 -8.34 20.89
C MET A 218 -4.49 -9.23 20.18
N ILE A 219 -4.07 -10.34 20.79
CA ILE A 219 -3.20 -11.31 20.13
C ILE A 219 -3.89 -11.92 18.91
N ILE A 220 -5.22 -12.10 18.96
CA ILE A 220 -6.01 -12.70 17.88
C ILE A 220 -5.97 -11.83 16.60
N PRO A 221 -6.36 -10.54 16.60
CA PRO A 221 -6.30 -9.71 15.41
C PRO A 221 -4.88 -9.59 14.84
N ILE A 222 -3.84 -9.52 15.69
CA ILE A 222 -2.45 -9.47 15.23
C ILE A 222 -2.07 -10.75 14.48
N ILE A 223 -2.42 -11.92 15.00
CA ILE A 223 -2.20 -13.20 14.32
C ILE A 223 -2.96 -13.24 12.99
N ASN A 224 -4.22 -12.79 12.97
CA ASN A 224 -5.03 -12.75 11.76
C ASN A 224 -4.39 -11.85 10.68
N ILE A 225 -3.89 -10.67 11.03
CA ILE A 225 -3.19 -9.77 10.09
C ILE A 225 -1.98 -10.49 9.50
N MET A 226 -1.10 -11.05 10.34
CA MET A 226 0.14 -11.69 9.89
C MET A 226 -0.14 -12.87 8.94
N VAL A 227 -1.11 -13.72 9.29
CA VAL A 227 -1.51 -14.85 8.45
C VAL A 227 -2.14 -14.36 7.14
N THR A 228 -2.99 -13.32 7.19
CA THR A 228 -3.66 -12.78 6.01
C THR A 228 -2.67 -12.16 5.03
N VAL A 229 -1.67 -11.40 5.51
CA VAL A 229 -0.60 -10.84 4.67
C VAL A 229 0.14 -11.94 3.94
N THR A 230 0.64 -12.94 4.68
CA THR A 230 1.42 -14.05 4.10
C THR A 230 0.62 -14.84 3.06
N PHE A 231 -0.64 -15.14 3.31
CA PHE A 231 -1.48 -15.86 2.36
C PHE A 231 -1.82 -15.01 1.14
N SER A 232 -2.19 -13.74 1.33
CA SER A 232 -2.59 -12.85 0.22
C SER A 232 -1.42 -12.60 -0.73
N PHE A 233 -0.23 -12.31 -0.18
CA PHE A 233 0.98 -12.09 -0.96
C PHE A 233 1.46 -13.39 -1.61
N GLY A 234 1.38 -14.52 -0.90
CA GLY A 234 1.69 -15.83 -1.45
C GLY A 234 0.78 -16.24 -2.62
N ILE A 235 -0.50 -15.85 -2.59
CA ILE A 235 -1.44 -16.05 -3.71
C ILE A 235 -1.17 -15.07 -4.85
N MET A 236 -0.75 -13.84 -4.57
CA MET A 236 -0.45 -12.86 -5.60
C MET A 236 0.86 -13.13 -6.34
N TYR A 237 1.83 -13.81 -5.73
CA TYR A 237 3.07 -14.19 -6.41
C TYR A 237 2.86 -14.95 -7.74
N PRO A 238 2.10 -16.06 -7.83
CA PRO A 238 1.84 -16.70 -9.12
C PRO A 238 1.01 -15.82 -10.06
N VAL A 239 0.23 -14.85 -9.55
CA VAL A 239 -0.51 -13.89 -10.38
C VAL A 239 0.46 -12.95 -11.11
N THR A 240 1.59 -12.58 -10.51
CA THR A 240 2.62 -11.77 -11.22
C THR A 240 3.23 -12.50 -12.42
N LEU A 241 3.10 -13.83 -12.49
CA LEU A 241 3.56 -14.63 -13.64
C LEU A 241 2.53 -14.66 -14.78
N LEU A 242 1.28 -14.31 -14.50
CA LEU A 242 0.15 -14.37 -15.44
C LEU A 242 -0.26 -12.99 -15.95
N MET A 243 -0.05 -11.95 -15.14
CA MET A 243 -0.38 -10.57 -15.48
C MET A 243 0.65 -9.60 -14.88
N GLN A 244 0.78 -8.43 -15.48
CA GLN A 244 1.59 -7.36 -14.93
C GLN A 244 0.94 -6.84 -13.64
N VAL A 245 1.74 -6.76 -12.57
CA VAL A 245 1.31 -6.22 -11.28
C VAL A 245 2.10 -4.96 -11.01
N VAL A 246 1.38 -3.86 -10.76
CA VAL A 246 2.02 -2.58 -10.51
C VAL A 246 2.62 -2.51 -9.10
N SER A 247 3.76 -1.83 -8.93
CA SER A 247 4.45 -1.69 -7.63
C SER A 247 3.63 -0.99 -6.54
N PHE A 248 2.56 -0.31 -6.94
CA PHE A 248 1.59 0.30 -6.03
C PHE A 248 0.62 -0.71 -5.38
N THR A 249 0.35 -1.85 -6.03
CA THR A 249 -0.64 -2.84 -5.57
C THR A 249 -0.33 -3.44 -4.18
N PRO A 250 0.91 -3.85 -3.85
CA PRO A 250 1.24 -4.38 -2.53
C PRO A 250 0.89 -3.41 -1.38
N SER A 251 1.12 -2.11 -1.56
CA SER A 251 0.84 -1.09 -0.53
C SER A 251 -0.66 -0.95 -0.30
N VAL A 252 -1.47 -0.93 -1.36
CA VAL A 252 -2.95 -0.96 -1.25
C VAL A 252 -3.43 -2.23 -0.56
N MET A 253 -2.84 -3.38 -0.90
CA MET A 253 -3.18 -4.65 -0.26
C MET A 253 -2.90 -4.62 1.23
N MET A 254 -1.77 -4.08 1.68
CA MET A 254 -1.43 -3.99 3.11
C MET A 254 -2.45 -3.16 3.88
N SER A 255 -2.74 -1.95 3.41
CA SER A 255 -3.72 -1.09 4.07
C SER A 255 -5.11 -1.73 4.14
N LEU A 256 -5.55 -2.42 3.07
CA LEU A 256 -6.81 -3.17 3.08
C LEU A 256 -6.79 -4.35 4.04
N ILE A 257 -5.70 -5.14 4.08
CA ILE A 257 -5.59 -6.29 4.97
C ILE A 257 -5.66 -5.86 6.44
N ILE A 258 -4.95 -4.79 6.79
CA ILE A 258 -4.97 -4.23 8.14
C ILE A 258 -6.38 -3.78 8.50
N ALA A 259 -7.02 -2.95 7.66
CA ALA A 259 -8.36 -2.44 7.91
C ALA A 259 -9.39 -3.58 8.08
N MET A 260 -9.45 -4.50 7.11
CA MET A 260 -10.42 -5.60 7.11
C MET A 260 -10.20 -6.56 8.29
N SER A 261 -8.95 -6.88 8.61
CA SER A 261 -8.66 -7.81 9.72
C SER A 261 -9.01 -7.23 11.07
N ILE A 262 -8.79 -5.92 11.28
CA ILE A 262 -9.16 -5.22 12.51
C ILE A 262 -10.68 -5.16 12.64
N ASP A 263 -11.39 -4.75 11.59
CA ASP A 263 -12.85 -4.63 11.61
C ASP A 263 -13.52 -5.99 11.84
N TYR A 264 -13.10 -7.02 11.10
CA TYR A 264 -13.69 -8.36 11.25
C TYR A 264 -13.37 -8.96 12.62
N SER A 265 -12.15 -8.78 13.13
CA SER A 265 -11.80 -9.22 14.48
C SER A 265 -12.61 -8.47 15.54
N LEU A 266 -12.80 -7.16 15.41
CA LEU A 266 -13.62 -6.36 16.31
C LEU A 266 -15.05 -6.90 16.38
N PHE A 267 -15.70 -7.06 15.23
CA PHE A 267 -17.09 -7.53 15.17
C PHE A 267 -17.26 -8.94 15.76
N LEU A 268 -16.34 -9.86 15.45
CA LEU A 268 -16.37 -11.21 15.98
C LEU A 268 -16.13 -11.23 17.50
N LEU A 269 -15.06 -10.58 17.96
CA LEU A 269 -14.64 -10.63 19.36
C LEU A 269 -15.62 -9.86 20.26
N SER A 270 -16.10 -8.70 19.83
CA SER A 270 -17.15 -7.96 20.56
C SER A 270 -18.41 -8.83 20.70
N ARG A 271 -18.82 -9.54 19.66
CA ARG A 271 -20.01 -10.40 19.74
C ARG A 271 -19.82 -11.56 20.71
N VAL A 272 -18.66 -12.21 20.73
CA VAL A 272 -18.38 -13.28 21.70
C VAL A 272 -18.38 -12.74 23.12
N GLN A 273 -17.79 -11.56 23.33
CA GLN A 273 -17.80 -10.93 24.65
C GLN A 273 -19.21 -10.60 25.13
N ASP A 274 -20.06 -10.07 24.26
CA ASP A 274 -21.47 -9.79 24.58
C ASP A 274 -22.23 -11.06 24.97
N GLU A 275 -22.05 -12.14 24.21
CA GLU A 275 -22.68 -13.43 24.50
C GLU A 275 -22.20 -14.00 25.84
N ILE A 276 -20.90 -13.94 26.14
CA ILE A 276 -20.35 -14.39 27.43
C ILE A 276 -20.87 -13.51 28.57
N ALA A 277 -20.94 -12.19 28.38
CA ALA A 277 -21.49 -11.25 29.36
C ALA A 277 -22.98 -11.51 29.64
N SER A 278 -23.72 -12.01 28.65
CA SER A 278 -25.13 -12.42 28.79
C SER A 278 -25.32 -13.76 29.53
N GLY A 279 -24.23 -14.46 29.86
CA GLY A 279 -24.25 -15.71 30.63
C GLY A 279 -24.18 -16.99 29.78
N SER A 280 -24.01 -16.89 28.46
CA SER A 280 -23.85 -18.04 27.57
C SER A 280 -22.53 -18.77 27.85
N SER A 281 -22.52 -20.09 27.64
CA SER A 281 -21.28 -20.86 27.74
C SER A 281 -20.31 -20.49 26.60
N THR A 282 -18.99 -20.55 26.82
CA THR A 282 -18.00 -20.16 25.79
C THR A 282 -18.24 -20.82 24.43
N ASN A 283 -18.59 -22.12 24.41
CA ASN A 283 -18.86 -22.85 23.18
C ASN A 283 -20.12 -22.37 22.45
N GLU A 284 -21.15 -22.00 23.21
CA GLU A 284 -22.40 -21.43 22.70
C GLU A 284 -22.16 -20.01 22.19
N SER A 285 -21.45 -19.18 22.94
CA SER A 285 -21.04 -17.83 22.53
C SER A 285 -20.27 -17.81 21.21
N ILE A 286 -19.31 -18.72 21.01
CA ILE A 286 -18.56 -18.83 19.74
C ILE A 286 -19.49 -19.27 18.59
N SER A 287 -20.45 -20.17 18.86
CA SER A 287 -21.41 -20.62 17.85
C SER A 287 -22.36 -19.49 17.44
N ASN A 288 -22.90 -18.75 18.43
CA ASN A 288 -23.77 -17.60 18.23
C ASN A 288 -23.06 -16.45 17.51
N MET A 289 -21.77 -16.22 17.82
CA MET A 289 -20.93 -15.25 17.10
C MET A 289 -20.89 -15.57 15.61
N ILE A 290 -20.60 -16.82 15.23
CA ILE A 290 -20.50 -17.20 13.81
C ILE A 290 -21.86 -17.08 13.12
N GLU A 291 -22.93 -17.47 13.81
CA GLU A 291 -24.29 -17.42 13.26
C GLU A 291 -24.78 -15.98 12.98
N HIS A 292 -24.38 -14.99 13.79
CA HIS A 292 -24.87 -13.61 13.63
C HIS A 292 -23.81 -12.69 13.03
N ALA A 293 -22.68 -12.52 13.72
CA ALA A 293 -21.61 -11.64 13.29
C ALA A 293 -20.89 -12.20 12.05
N GLY A 294 -20.67 -13.52 11.99
CA GLY A 294 -20.05 -14.17 10.84
C GLY A 294 -20.84 -13.96 9.55
N HIS A 295 -22.17 -14.13 9.59
CA HIS A 295 -23.04 -13.85 8.44
C HIS A 295 -22.99 -12.39 7.99
N THR A 296 -22.96 -11.45 8.95
CA THR A 296 -22.85 -10.01 8.68
C THR A 296 -21.53 -9.67 7.97
N ILE A 297 -20.43 -10.25 8.45
CA ILE A 297 -19.09 -10.06 7.87
C ILE A 297 -19.01 -10.63 6.45
N ILE A 298 -19.57 -11.83 6.20
CA ILE A 298 -19.61 -12.41 4.85
C ILE A 298 -20.40 -11.51 3.88
N ALA A 299 -21.55 -10.98 4.31
CA ALA A 299 -22.36 -10.08 3.49
C ALA A 299 -21.60 -8.77 3.16
N SER A 300 -20.96 -8.16 4.16
CA SER A 300 -20.15 -6.94 3.97
C SER A 300 -18.95 -7.19 3.05
N GLY A 301 -18.14 -8.21 3.37
CA GLY A 301 -16.93 -8.50 2.61
C GLY A 301 -17.19 -8.99 1.19
N SER A 302 -18.28 -9.74 0.95
CA SER A 302 -18.68 -10.11 -0.42
C SER A 302 -19.05 -8.90 -1.26
N THR A 303 -19.69 -7.89 -0.66
CA THR A 303 -20.00 -6.62 -1.35
C THR A 303 -18.72 -5.93 -1.81
N LEU A 304 -17.71 -5.84 -0.92
CA LEU A 304 -16.42 -5.26 -1.27
C LEU A 304 -15.69 -6.07 -2.36
N CYS A 305 -15.72 -7.40 -2.28
CA CYS A 305 -15.16 -8.26 -3.32
C CYS A 305 -15.79 -7.97 -4.70
N VAL A 306 -17.12 -7.82 -4.76
CA VAL A 306 -17.83 -7.46 -6.00
C VAL A 306 -17.39 -6.08 -6.50
N CYS A 307 -17.27 -5.09 -5.62
CA CYS A 307 -16.81 -3.74 -5.98
C CYS A 307 -15.39 -3.75 -6.59
N PHE A 308 -14.43 -4.42 -5.94
CA PHE A 308 -13.04 -4.48 -6.43
C PHE A 308 -12.88 -5.36 -7.67
N THR A 309 -13.63 -6.47 -7.76
CA THR A 309 -13.71 -7.27 -9.00
C THR A 309 -14.22 -6.42 -10.16
N GLY A 310 -15.06 -5.40 -9.90
CA GLY A 310 -15.50 -4.44 -10.89
C GLY A 310 -14.35 -3.69 -11.61
N MET A 311 -13.19 -3.55 -10.99
CA MET A 311 -12.03 -2.91 -11.62
C MET A 311 -11.47 -3.73 -12.78
N LEU A 312 -11.73 -5.04 -12.83
CA LEU A 312 -11.30 -5.92 -13.93
C LEU A 312 -11.94 -5.59 -15.27
N PHE A 313 -13.10 -4.91 -15.27
CA PHE A 313 -13.77 -4.49 -16.49
C PHE A 313 -13.03 -3.36 -17.23
N PHE A 314 -12.13 -2.65 -16.56
CA PHE A 314 -11.36 -1.58 -17.20
C PHE A 314 -10.15 -2.18 -17.95
N PRO A 315 -9.86 -1.72 -19.18
CA PRO A 315 -8.73 -2.19 -19.97
C PRO A 315 -7.42 -1.49 -19.54
N MET A 316 -7.17 -1.40 -18.24
CA MET A 316 -6.01 -0.74 -17.65
C MET A 316 -5.36 -1.70 -16.66
N ASP A 317 -4.11 -2.10 -16.90
CA ASP A 317 -3.45 -3.11 -16.07
C ASP A 317 -3.20 -2.63 -14.64
N MET A 318 -3.00 -1.32 -14.44
CA MET A 318 -2.97 -0.71 -13.11
C MET A 318 -4.27 -0.99 -12.32
N LEU A 319 -5.44 -0.74 -12.92
CA LEU A 319 -6.73 -0.94 -12.26
C LEU A 319 -7.02 -2.44 -12.05
N ARG A 320 -6.69 -3.27 -13.03
CA ARG A 320 -6.83 -4.73 -12.92
C ARG A 320 -5.97 -5.29 -11.80
N SER A 321 -4.70 -4.88 -11.72
CA SER A 321 -3.76 -5.32 -10.70
C SER A 321 -4.25 -4.96 -9.30
N VAL A 322 -4.66 -3.71 -9.07
CA VAL A 322 -5.24 -3.27 -7.80
C VAL A 322 -6.54 -4.01 -7.49
N GLY A 323 -7.42 -4.20 -8.48
CA GLY A 323 -8.68 -4.93 -8.33
C GLY A 323 -8.49 -6.38 -7.90
N VAL A 324 -7.56 -7.10 -8.54
CA VAL A 324 -7.22 -8.49 -8.16
C VAL A 324 -6.58 -8.53 -6.78
N GLY A 325 -5.58 -7.69 -6.52
CA GLY A 325 -4.89 -7.62 -5.23
C GLY A 325 -5.86 -7.35 -4.08
N ALA A 326 -6.71 -6.34 -4.22
CA ALA A 326 -7.73 -5.99 -3.22
C ALA A 326 -8.74 -7.12 -2.99
N THR A 327 -9.25 -7.74 -4.07
CA THR A 327 -10.21 -8.85 -3.97
C THR A 327 -9.59 -10.06 -3.26
N VAL A 328 -8.36 -10.43 -3.61
CA VAL A 328 -7.61 -11.50 -2.94
C VAL A 328 -7.42 -11.18 -1.47
N SER A 329 -6.94 -9.97 -1.14
CA SER A 329 -6.76 -9.52 0.24
C SER A 329 -8.04 -9.63 1.08
N ILE A 330 -9.19 -9.19 0.55
CA ILE A 330 -10.46 -9.24 1.28
C ILE A 330 -10.95 -10.69 1.44
N LEU A 331 -10.87 -11.51 0.40
CA LEU A 331 -11.29 -12.92 0.47
C LEU A 331 -10.45 -13.71 1.48
N VAL A 332 -9.13 -13.50 1.48
CA VAL A 332 -8.23 -14.13 2.44
C VAL A 332 -8.52 -13.60 3.85
N ALA A 333 -8.72 -12.29 4.02
CA ALA A 333 -9.08 -11.71 5.32
C ALA A 333 -10.38 -12.31 5.88
N LEU A 334 -11.42 -12.45 5.05
CA LEU A 334 -12.67 -13.12 5.42
C LEU A 334 -12.42 -14.57 5.84
N PHE A 335 -11.69 -15.33 5.01
CA PHE A 335 -11.42 -16.74 5.27
C PHE A 335 -10.64 -16.94 6.57
N VAL A 336 -9.56 -16.17 6.76
CA VAL A 336 -8.72 -16.23 7.97
C VAL A 336 -9.54 -15.82 9.19
N ASN A 337 -10.22 -14.68 9.19
CA ASN A 337 -10.95 -14.22 10.37
C ASN A 337 -12.12 -15.14 10.74
N LEU A 338 -12.83 -15.73 9.77
CA LEU A 338 -13.97 -16.62 10.04
C LEU A 338 -13.56 -18.05 10.42
N THR A 339 -12.30 -18.44 10.21
CA THR A 339 -11.83 -19.81 10.52
C THR A 339 -10.79 -19.83 11.63
N LEU A 340 -9.79 -18.95 11.58
CA LEU A 340 -8.69 -18.90 12.54
C LEU A 340 -9.14 -18.32 13.88
N THR A 341 -9.90 -17.22 13.88
CA THR A 341 -10.46 -16.63 15.11
C THR A 341 -11.23 -17.66 15.95
N PRO A 342 -12.28 -18.33 15.43
CA PRO A 342 -12.99 -19.31 16.22
C PRO A 342 -12.13 -20.53 16.56
N ALA A 343 -11.21 -20.96 15.70
CA ALA A 343 -10.29 -22.04 16.01
C ALA A 343 -9.44 -21.71 17.24
N ILE A 344 -8.90 -20.49 17.33
CA ILE A 344 -8.16 -20.01 18.50
C ILE A 344 -9.07 -19.96 19.73
N LEU A 345 -10.29 -19.43 19.59
CA LEU A 345 -11.25 -19.31 20.70
C LEU A 345 -11.70 -20.66 21.28
N TYR A 346 -11.81 -21.71 20.47
CA TYR A 346 -12.11 -23.06 20.93
C TYR A 346 -10.93 -23.74 21.66
N THR A 347 -9.73 -23.17 21.64
CA THR A 347 -8.59 -23.71 22.42
C THR A 347 -8.61 -23.21 23.87
N PRO A 348 -7.92 -23.90 24.81
CA PRO A 348 -7.72 -23.42 26.18
C PRO A 348 -7.00 -22.06 26.25
N VAL A 349 -6.23 -21.70 25.21
CA VAL A 349 -5.62 -20.38 25.09
C VAL A 349 -6.71 -19.34 24.88
N GLY A 350 -7.64 -19.58 23.94
CA GLY A 350 -8.79 -18.72 23.70
C GLY A 350 -9.62 -18.43 24.95
N GLU A 351 -9.91 -19.46 25.75
CA GLU A 351 -10.63 -19.28 27.02
C GLU A 351 -9.87 -18.38 28.01
N ARG A 352 -8.53 -18.44 28.03
CA ARG A 352 -7.70 -17.55 28.86
C ARG A 352 -7.68 -16.11 28.33
N LEU A 353 -7.68 -15.93 27.01
CA LEU A 353 -7.72 -14.61 26.39
C LEU A 353 -9.06 -13.92 26.65
N LEU A 354 -10.17 -14.65 26.59
CA LEU A 354 -11.53 -14.14 26.82
C LEU A 354 -11.80 -13.74 28.28
N ARG A 355 -10.98 -14.16 29.24
CA ARG A 355 -11.17 -13.79 30.64
C ARG A 355 -10.93 -12.29 30.78
N PRO A 356 -11.93 -11.50 31.24
CA PRO A 356 -11.68 -10.11 31.54
C PRO A 356 -10.56 -10.06 32.59
N ILE A 357 -9.57 -9.19 32.36
CA ILE A 357 -8.68 -8.81 33.45
C ILE A 357 -9.61 -8.33 34.55
N LYS A 358 -9.62 -8.99 35.71
CA LYS A 358 -10.28 -8.46 36.90
C LYS A 358 -9.65 -7.09 37.13
N CYS A 359 -10.30 -6.04 36.64
CA CYS A 359 -9.83 -4.69 36.84
C CYS A 359 -9.81 -4.51 38.36
N CYS A 360 -8.60 -4.45 38.90
CA CYS A 360 -8.39 -4.23 40.31
C CYS A 360 -8.98 -2.84 40.61
N SER A 361 -10.04 -2.84 41.41
CA SER A 361 -10.73 -1.71 42.03
C SER A 361 -10.04 -0.35 41.90
N ARG A 362 -10.59 0.56 41.08
CA ARG A 362 -10.99 1.94 41.45
C ARG A 362 -11.38 2.84 40.28
N LEU A 363 -10.96 2.55 39.03
CA LEU A 363 -11.33 3.40 37.88
C LEU A 363 -12.63 2.96 37.17
N CYS A 364 -12.89 1.66 37.00
CA CYS A 364 -14.13 1.20 36.33
C CYS A 364 -15.42 1.46 37.13
N CYS A 365 -15.35 1.65 38.45
CA CYS A 365 -16.54 2.01 39.23
C CYS A 365 -16.95 3.49 39.09
N ALA A 366 -16.16 4.33 38.40
CA ALA A 366 -16.54 5.73 38.18
C ALA A 366 -17.48 5.92 36.98
N GLU A 367 -17.58 4.94 36.06
CA GLU A 367 -18.28 5.13 34.78
C GLU A 367 -19.65 4.44 34.68
N GLU A 368 -19.94 3.44 35.51
CA GLU A 368 -21.30 2.88 35.64
C GLU A 368 -22.32 3.89 36.22
N GLY A 369 -21.85 4.99 36.80
CA GLY A 369 -22.69 6.12 37.22
C GLY A 369 -23.02 7.12 36.09
N THR A 370 -22.25 7.16 35.01
CA THR A 370 -22.33 8.24 34.00
C THR A 370 -23.01 7.78 32.70
N THR A 371 -22.85 6.51 32.30
CA THR A 371 -23.48 5.97 31.08
C THR A 371 -24.98 5.68 31.24
N ARG A 372 -25.48 5.47 32.46
CA ARG A 372 -26.93 5.50 32.75
C ARG A 372 -27.54 6.90 32.63
N GLY A 373 -26.74 7.97 32.73
CA GLY A 373 -27.22 9.34 32.62
C GLY A 373 -27.51 9.77 31.17
N VAL A 374 -26.62 9.43 30.24
CA VAL A 374 -26.70 9.91 28.84
C VAL A 374 -27.83 9.22 28.07
N GLY A 375 -27.99 7.90 28.21
CA GLY A 375 -29.10 7.18 27.58
C GLY A 375 -30.47 7.66 28.07
N THR A 376 -30.60 7.95 29.37
CA THR A 376 -31.86 8.41 29.97
C THR A 376 -32.16 9.89 29.64
N LEU A 377 -31.13 10.72 29.44
CA LEU A 377 -31.29 12.11 29.00
C LEU A 377 -31.70 12.19 27.52
N VAL A 378 -31.11 11.38 26.64
CA VAL A 378 -31.51 11.30 25.23
C VAL A 378 -32.94 10.75 25.09
N GLN A 379 -33.31 9.73 25.88
CA GLN A 379 -34.68 9.20 25.88
C GLN A 379 -35.71 10.25 26.36
N LYS A 380 -35.39 11.03 27.40
CA LYS A 380 -36.26 12.08 27.93
C LYS A 380 -36.41 13.27 26.98
N GLU A 381 -35.37 13.62 26.22
CA GLU A 381 -35.45 14.72 25.25
C GLU A 381 -36.28 14.30 24.03
N ILE A 382 -36.14 13.05 23.56
CA ILE A 382 -36.99 12.47 22.50
C ILE A 382 -38.46 12.36 22.93
N GLU A 383 -38.74 12.03 24.20
CA GLU A 383 -40.11 12.00 24.73
C GLU A 383 -40.72 13.41 24.84
N LYS A 384 -39.95 14.40 25.29
CA LYS A 384 -40.39 15.81 25.34
C LYS A 384 -40.67 16.38 23.95
N GLU A 385 -39.88 15.99 22.94
CA GLU A 385 -40.06 16.44 21.56
C GLU A 385 -41.33 15.83 20.94
N LYS A 386 -41.59 14.54 21.18
CA LYS A 386 -42.86 13.87 20.80
C LYS A 386 -44.10 14.47 21.48
N VAL A 387 -43.98 14.90 22.74
CA VAL A 387 -45.09 15.59 23.44
C VAL A 387 -45.29 17.02 22.91
N ARG A 388 -44.22 17.73 22.53
CA ARG A 388 -44.32 19.07 21.90
C ARG A 388 -44.98 19.03 20.52
N GLU A 389 -44.71 18.01 19.71
CA GLU A 389 -45.39 17.83 18.42
C GLU A 389 -46.88 17.51 18.59
N ARG A 390 -47.25 16.75 19.62
CA ARG A 390 -48.65 16.38 19.90
C ARG A 390 -49.51 17.52 20.47
N ILE A 391 -48.89 18.63 20.90
CA ILE A 391 -49.57 19.85 21.38
C ILE A 391 -49.66 20.91 20.25
N ARG A 392 -48.91 20.74 19.15
CA ARG A 392 -48.89 21.66 18.00
C ARG A 392 -49.71 21.21 16.79
N GLY A 393 -50.19 19.97 16.77
CA GLY A 393 -51.23 19.48 15.85
C GLY A 393 -52.54 19.33 16.59
#